data_AF-A0A0L6ZD59-F1
#
_entry.id   AF-A0A0L6ZD59-F1
#
_cell.length_a   1.000
_cell.length_b   1.000
_cell.length_c   1.000
_cell.angle_alpha   90.00
_cell.angle_beta   90.00
_cell.angle_gamma   90.00
#
_symmetry.space_group_name_H-M   'P 1'
#
loop_
_entity.id
_entity.type
_entity.pdbx_description
1 polymer ?
#
loop_
_entity_poly.entity_id
_entity_poly.type
_entity_poly.pdbx_seq_one_letter_code
_entity_poly.pdbx_strand_id
1 'polypeptide(L)' 'MRLALNYKNGVKEVLSEEETSKVISSLNYLKIIKYLMNTKKIEVTKIKILDREILAEDLRSMEILF' A
#
# COMPACT_ATOMS: atom_id res chain seq x y z
N MET A 1 -2.53 15.90 -2.51
CA MET A 1 -2.05 14.56 -2.91
C MET A 1 -2.98 13.48 -2.35
N ARG A 2 -3.44 12.57 -3.20
CA ARG A 2 -4.32 11.46 -2.82
C ARG A 2 -3.71 10.12 -3.23
N LEU A 3 -3.89 9.09 -2.41
CA LEU A 3 -3.48 7.73 -2.74
C LEU A 3 -4.66 6.96 -3.34
N ALA A 4 -4.48 6.43 -4.55
CA ALA A 4 -5.41 5.50 -5.16
C ALA A 4 -4.91 4.07 -5.00
N LEU A 5 -5.80 3.21 -4.51
CA LEU A 5 -5.64 1.76 -4.44
C LEU A 5 -6.50 1.16 -5.55
N ASN A 6 -5.85 0.61 -6.57
CA ASN A 6 -6.53 -0.07 -7.67
C ASN A 6 -6.47 -1.57 -7.43
N TYR A 7 -7.63 -2.20 -7.23
CA TYR A 7 -7.73 -3.63 -6.95
C TYR A 7 -7.87 -4.44 -8.26
N LYS A 8 -7.44 -5.70 -8.24
CA LYS A 8 -7.54 -6.60 -9.40
C LYS A 8 -8.98 -6.92 -9.79
N ASN A 9 -9.92 -6.82 -8.85
CA ASN A 9 -11.36 -7.00 -9.09
C ASN A 9 -12.02 -5.78 -9.77
N GLY A 10 -11.26 -4.74 -10.12
CA GLY A 10 -11.76 -3.53 -10.77
C GLY A 10 -12.27 -2.46 -9.81
N VAL A 11 -12.27 -2.71 -8.50
CA VAL A 11 -12.58 -1.68 -7.50
C VAL A 11 -11.43 -0.67 -7.45
N LYS A 12 -11.77 0.62 -7.38
CA LYS A 12 -10.83 1.70 -7.15
C LYS A 12 -11.23 2.44 -5.88
N GLU A 13 -10.29 2.55 -4.96
CA GLU A 13 -10.47 3.29 -3.72
C GLU A 13 -9.50 4.47 -3.70
N VAL A 14 -10.01 5.67 -3.44
CA VAL A 14 -9.20 6.89 -3.44
C VAL A 14 -9.27 7.52 -2.07
N LEU A 15 -8.17 7.42 -1.33
CA LEU A 15 -8.04 8.03 -0.02
C LEU A 15 -8.12 9.56 -0.13
N SER A 16 -8.65 10.19 0.91
CA SER A 16 -8.55 11.63 1.12
C SER A 16 -7.08 12.05 1.32
N GLU A 17 -6.81 13.34 1.27
CA GLU A 17 -5.46 13.85 1.51
C GLU A 17 -4.98 13.58 2.94
N GLU A 18 -5.89 13.70 3.92
CA GLU A 18 -5.59 13.43 5.32
C GLU A 18 -5.23 11.95 5.54
N GLU A 19 -6.03 11.04 4.99
CA GLU A 19 -5.77 9.59 5.04
C GLU A 19 -4.46 9.24 4.33
N THR A 20 -4.20 9.85 3.18
CA THR A 20 -2.96 9.66 2.42
C THR A 20 -1.74 10.07 3.26
N SER A 21 -1.82 11.21 3.94
CA SER A 21 -0.76 11.69 4.84
C SER A 21 -0.49 10.73 6.00
N LYS A 22 -1.55 10.17 6.60
CA LYS A 22 -1.45 9.14 7.66
C LYS A 22 -0.81 7.86 7.15
N VAL A 23 -1.18 7.39 5.96
CA VAL A 23 -0.57 6.19 5.35
C VAL A 23 0.91 6.42 5.09
N ILE A 24 1.28 7.53 4.43
CA ILE A 24 2.69 7.84 4.10
C ILE A 24 3.54 7.99 5.36
N SER A 25 3.04 8.67 6.39
CA SER A 25 3.75 8.80 7.67
C SER A 25 3.89 7.48 8.43
N SER A 26 2.95 6.55 8.25
CA SER A 26 3.01 5.20 8.84
C SER A 26 3.92 4.23 8.09
N LEU A 27 4.24 4.51 6.82
CA LEU A 27 5.16 3.70 6.03
C LEU A 27 6.59 3.86 6.56
N ASN A 28 7.02 2.85 7.33
CA ASN A 28 8.39 2.78 7.78
C ASN A 28 9.29 2.39 6.60
N TYR A 29 9.91 3.39 5.95
CA TYR A 29 10.79 3.23 4.78
C TYR A 29 11.88 2.16 4.98
N LEU A 30 12.41 1.99 6.19
CA LEU A 30 13.39 0.94 6.52
C LEU A 30 12.82 -0.48 6.39
N LYS A 31 11.52 -0.67 6.66
CA LYS A 31 10.86 -1.97 6.47
C LYS A 31 10.69 -2.29 4.98
N ILE A 32 10.38 -1.29 4.15
CA ILE A 32 10.24 -1.46 2.69
C ILE A 32 11.58 -1.82 2.06
N ILE A 33 12.66 -1.13 2.44
CA ILE A 33 14.00 -1.44 1.93
C ILE A 33 14.43 -2.85 2.35
N LYS A 34 14.25 -3.21 3.63
CA LYS A 34 14.51 -4.58 4.10
C LYS A 34 13.67 -5.63 3.36
N TYR A 35 12.43 -5.29 3.02
CA TYR A 35 11.53 -6.13 2.25
C TYR A 35 12.04 -6.34 0.82
N LEU A 36 12.47 -5.27 0.13
CA LEU A 36 13.03 -5.34 -1.22
C LEU A 36 14.38 -6.09 -1.27
N MET A 37 15.18 -6.00 -0.21
CA MET A 37 16.48 -6.66 -0.11
C MET A 37 16.40 -8.14 0.29
N ASN A 38 15.25 -8.62 0.76
CA ASN A 38 15.12 -10.00 1.22
C ASN A 38 14.81 -10.92 0.03
N THR A 39 15.74 -11.83 -0.28
CA THR A 39 15.67 -12.77 -1.42
C THR A 39 14.77 -13.99 -1.17
N LYS A 40 14.12 -14.07 -0.01
CA LYS A 40 13.18 -15.16 0.29
C LYS A 40 11.87 -14.97 -0.47
N LYS A 41 11.35 -16.05 -1.07
CA LYS A 41 9.99 -16.13 -1.61
C LYS A 41 9.01 -15.68 -0.53
N ILE A 42 8.38 -14.53 -0.74
CA ILE A 42 7.38 -13.98 0.17
C ILE A 42 6.04 -14.53 -0.29
N GLU A 43 5.48 -15.46 0.47
CA GLU A 43 4.26 -16.18 0.06
C GLU A 43 3.01 -15.33 0.21
N VAL A 44 2.96 -14.38 1.15
CA VAL A 44 1.83 -13.45 1.31
C VAL A 44 2.32 -12.14 1.94
N THR A 45 2.13 -11.01 1.25
CA THR A 45 2.45 -9.67 1.78
C THR A 45 1.18 -8.93 2.13
N LYS A 46 1.04 -8.53 3.40
CA LYS A 46 -0.02 -7.65 3.86
C LYS A 46 0.49 -6.22 3.93
N ILE A 47 -0.28 -5.29 3.38
CA ILE A 47 -0.03 -3.85 3.44
C ILE A 47 -1.02 -3.28 4.45
N LYS A 48 -0.51 -2.58 5.46
CA LYS A 48 -1.36 -1.84 6.40
C LYS A 48 -1.73 -0.51 5.78
N ILE A 49 -3.02 -0.29 5.54
CA ILE A 49 -3.59 0.99 5.10
C ILE A 49 -4.52 1.47 6.20
N LEU A 50 -4.17 2.59 6.84
CA LEU A 50 -4.91 3.12 8.00
C LEU A 50 -5.06 2.03 9.08
N ASP A 51 -6.29 1.67 9.44
CA ASP A 51 -6.62 0.69 10.48
C ASP A 51 -6.92 -0.72 9.94
N ARG A 52 -6.70 -0.97 8.64
CA ARG A 52 -6.92 -2.28 8.03
C ARG A 52 -5.68 -2.84 7.35
N GLU A 53 -5.66 -4.15 7.19
CA GLU A 53 -4.66 -4.87 6.42
C GLU A 53 -5.29 -5.33 5.11
N ILE A 54 -4.61 -5.06 4.00
CA ILE A 54 -4.98 -5.54 2.66
C ILE A 54 -3.90 -6.47 2.14
N LEU A 55 -4.28 -7.49 1.37
CA LEU A 55 -3.31 -8.36 0.72
C LEU A 55 -2.73 -7.63 -0.51
N ALA A 56 -1.41 -7.60 -0.62
CA ALA A 56 -0.73 -6.97 -1.75
C ALA A 56 -1.10 -7.64 -3.09
N GLU A 57 -1.47 -8.92 -3.04
CA GLU A 57 -1.95 -9.68 -4.21
C GLU A 57 -3.34 -9.25 -4.70
N ASP A 58 -4.17 -8.63 -3.85
CA ASP A 58 -5.47 -8.11 -4.26
C ASP A 58 -5.34 -6.77 -5.01
N LEU A 59 -4.20 -6.09 -4.82
CA LEU A 59 -3.88 -4.84 -5.49
C LEU A 59 -3.29 -5.11 -6.88
N ARG A 60 -3.80 -4.34 -7.85
CA ARG A 60 -3.21 -4.19 -9.18
C ARG A 60 -2.14 -3.11 -9.20
N SER A 61 -2.41 -1.96 -8.60
CA SER A 61 -1.47 -0.85 -8.46
C SER A 61 -1.81 0.05 -7.28
N MET A 62 -0.82 0.82 -6.82
CA MET A 62 -1.02 1.98 -5.94
C MET A 62 -0.48 3.21 -6.66
N GLU A 63 -1.25 4.29 -6.70
CA GLU A 63 -0.92 5.50 -7.47
C GLU A 63 -1.07 6.74 -6.61
N ILE A 64 -0.10 7.65 -6.71
CA ILE A 64 -0.20 8.99 -6.14
C ILE A 64 -0.87 9.89 -7.18
N LEU A 65 -2.01 10.46 -6.80
CA LEU A 65 -2.73 11.46 -7.59
C LEU A 65 -2.39 12.86 -7.07
N PHE A 66 -1.98 13.74 -7.99
CA PHE A 66 -1.68 15.15 -7.72
C PHE A 66 -2.91 16.02 -7.95
#